data_AF-A0A8X8XVZ4-F1
#
_entry.id   AF-A0A8X8XVZ4-F1
#
_cell.length_a   1.000
_cell.length_b   1.000
_cell.length_c   1.000
_cell.angle_alpha   90.00
_cell.angle_beta   90.00
_cell.angle_gamma   90.00
#
_symmetry.space_group_name_H-M   'P 1'
#
loop_
_entity.id
_entity.type
_entity.pdbx_description
1 polymer ?
#
loop_
_entity_poly.entity_id
_entity_poly.type
_entity_poly.pdbx_seq_one_letter_code
_entity_poly.pdbx_strand_id
1 'polypeptide(L)'
;MEAVRRWCSKLHSKEKHKTSNKKTEPRPNGKEGMKAQLNEETPSNATKQKAAAAKQYIEKHYKEQMKSLQERRERRDMLEKKLADADVSAEEQNNILKYLEKKETEYMRLQRHKMGADDFEPLTMIGKGAFGEVRICREKKTGHVYAMKKLKKSEMLRRGQVEHVKAERNLLAEVDSNCIVKLYCSFQDEEYLYLIMEYLPGGDMMTLLMRKDTLTEDEARFYVGETVLAIESIHKHNYIHRDIKPDNLLLDKYGHMKLSDFGLCKPLDCSNIQEKDFTVGKNYSGALQSDGRPAAPKRTQQEQLQHWQRNRRMLAYSTVGTPDYIAPEVLLKKGYAMECDWWSMGAIMYEMLVGYPPFYSDEPMSTCRKIVNWRTHLKFPEEAKLSPEAKDLICKLLCNVEQRLGTRGADEIKAHPWFIGTEWDKLYQMTAAFIPEVNGELDTQNFEKFEEADSQVPSATKSGPWRKMLSSKDVNFMGYTYKNFEIVNDHEVPGMVELKKKNTKPKRPTVKSLFSEESDSESTQSSSNGSFLNLLPPKSDTSKQRDF
;
A
#
# COMPACT_ATOMS: atom_id res chain seq x y z
N MET A 1 4.23 -1.54 39.78
CA MET A 1 3.02 -2.38 40.02
C MET A 1 2.16 -1.92 41.20
N GLU A 2 2.73 -1.35 42.27
CA GLU A 2 1.96 -0.98 43.48
C GLU A 2 1.04 0.24 43.32
N ALA A 3 1.40 1.20 42.47
CA ALA A 3 0.58 2.38 42.20
C ALA A 3 -0.77 2.04 41.54
N VAL A 4 -0.78 1.03 40.66
CA VAL A 4 -1.98 0.55 39.95
C VAL A 4 -2.89 -0.25 40.89
N ARG A 5 -2.31 -1.08 41.78
CA ARG A 5 -3.09 -1.77 42.83
C ARG A 5 -3.75 -0.79 43.80
N ARG A 6 -3.04 0.25 44.22
CA ARG A 6 -3.58 1.31 45.09
C ARG A 6 -4.76 2.07 44.47
N TRP A 7 -4.76 2.25 43.14
CA TRP A 7 -5.86 2.89 42.43
C TRP A 7 -7.10 1.99 42.35
N CYS A 8 -6.92 0.69 42.05
CA CYS A 8 -8.02 -0.28 42.02
C CYS A 8 -8.66 -0.54 43.40
N SER A 9 -7.89 -0.54 44.49
CA SER A 9 -8.43 -0.74 45.84
C SER A 9 -9.30 0.42 46.32
N LYS A 10 -9.02 1.67 45.90
CA LYS A 10 -9.84 2.85 46.21
C LYS A 10 -11.21 2.85 45.54
N LEU A 11 -11.38 2.09 44.46
CA LEU A 11 -12.66 1.95 43.76
C LEU A 11 -13.61 0.94 44.44
N HIS A 12 -13.07 -0.09 45.12
CA HIS A 12 -13.87 -1.14 45.74
C HIS A 12 -14.33 -0.81 47.18
N SER A 13 -13.73 0.20 47.84
CA SER A 13 -14.01 0.51 49.24
C SER A 13 -15.26 1.38 49.47
N LYS A 14 -15.99 1.80 48.42
CA LYS A 14 -17.19 2.65 48.54
C LYS A 14 -18.52 1.89 48.51
N GLU A 15 -18.52 0.56 48.39
CA GLU A 15 -19.74 -0.20 48.13
C GLU A 15 -20.32 -1.02 49.30
N LYS A 16 -19.74 -0.97 50.50
CA LYS A 16 -20.30 -1.71 51.65
C LYS A 16 -20.26 -0.87 52.91
N HIS A 17 -21.39 -0.24 53.24
CA HIS A 17 -21.97 -0.15 54.59
C HIS A 17 -23.18 0.79 54.61
N LYS A 18 -24.39 0.23 54.68
CA LYS A 18 -25.49 0.74 55.52
C LYS A 18 -26.64 -0.26 55.58
N THR A 19 -26.63 -1.11 56.59
CA THR A 19 -27.78 -1.88 57.07
C THR A 19 -28.61 -0.99 58.02
N SER A 20 -29.93 -0.97 57.81
CA SER A 20 -30.91 -0.15 58.51
C SER A 20 -31.42 -0.83 59.79
N ASN A 21 -31.46 -0.11 60.91
CA ASN A 21 -32.26 -0.46 62.09
C ASN A 21 -33.47 0.48 62.19
N LYS A 22 -34.68 -0.10 62.26
CA LYS A 22 -35.98 0.57 62.45
C LYS A 22 -36.21 0.90 63.94
N LYS A 23 -36.69 2.11 64.23
CA LYS A 23 -37.60 2.39 65.36
C LYS A 23 -38.62 3.46 64.94
N THR A 24 -39.87 3.20 65.29
CA THR A 24 -41.13 3.91 65.02
C THR A 24 -41.50 4.86 66.17
N GLU A 25 -42.08 6.03 65.86
CA GLU A 25 -43.22 6.75 66.52
C GLU A 25 -43.25 8.27 66.16
N PRO A 26 -44.36 9.05 66.34
CA PRO A 26 -45.27 9.43 65.25
C PRO A 26 -45.37 10.96 64.92
N ARG A 27 -46.10 11.24 63.82
CA ARG A 27 -46.56 12.48 63.13
C ARG A 27 -46.94 13.73 63.98
N PRO A 28 -47.26 14.94 63.41
CA PRO A 28 -47.46 15.33 61.99
C PRO A 28 -46.87 16.70 61.52
N ASN A 29 -47.11 16.99 60.23
CA ASN A 29 -47.18 18.28 59.50
C ASN A 29 -45.95 18.78 58.71
N GLY A 30 -46.14 18.85 57.38
CA GLY A 30 -45.72 20.01 56.59
C GLY A 30 -44.85 19.77 55.37
N LYS A 31 -45.48 19.81 54.19
CA LYS A 31 -44.97 20.20 52.85
C LYS A 31 -44.13 19.18 52.06
N GLU A 32 -44.75 18.71 50.97
CA GLU A 32 -44.19 17.90 49.90
C GLU A 32 -43.06 18.63 49.15
N GLY A 33 -41.92 17.97 49.02
CA GLY A 33 -40.87 18.28 48.06
C GLY A 33 -40.59 17.05 47.20
N MET A 34 -40.73 17.21 45.88
CA MET A 34 -40.34 16.20 44.89
C MET A 34 -38.85 15.86 45.03
N LYS A 35 -38.53 14.60 45.35
CA LYS A 35 -37.16 14.08 45.29
C LYS A 35 -36.85 13.60 43.88
N ALA A 36 -35.84 14.19 43.26
CA ALA A 36 -35.25 13.72 42.02
C ALA A 36 -34.65 12.30 42.21
N GLN A 37 -35.10 11.36 41.37
CA GLN A 37 -34.47 10.05 41.21
C GLN A 37 -33.13 10.21 40.47
N LEU A 38 -32.04 9.79 41.11
CA LEU A 38 -30.75 9.57 40.45
C LEU A 38 -30.86 8.30 39.60
N ASN A 39 -31.08 8.46 38.29
CA ASN A 39 -30.88 7.40 37.33
C ASN A 39 -29.38 7.14 37.20
N GLU A 40 -28.91 5.92 37.52
CA GLU A 40 -27.63 5.43 37.02
C GLU A 40 -27.77 5.23 35.50
N GLU A 41 -27.47 6.27 34.74
CA GLU A 41 -27.46 6.20 33.27
C GLU A 41 -26.38 5.22 32.81
N THR A 42 -26.83 4.05 32.35
CA THR A 42 -25.94 3.12 31.64
C THR A 42 -25.23 3.85 30.49
N PRO A 43 -23.89 3.76 30.37
CA PRO A 43 -23.16 4.53 29.39
C PRO A 43 -23.62 4.16 27.98
N SER A 44 -23.84 5.19 27.14
CA SER A 44 -24.28 5.02 25.75
C SER A 44 -23.37 4.04 24.99
N ASN A 45 -23.91 3.38 23.96
CA ASN A 45 -23.13 2.45 23.15
C ASN A 45 -21.90 3.13 22.51
N ALA A 46 -22.03 4.41 22.13
CA ALA A 46 -20.93 5.23 21.66
C ALA A 46 -19.85 5.44 22.73
N THR A 47 -20.24 5.66 23.99
CA THR A 47 -19.30 5.77 25.12
C THR A 47 -18.58 4.45 25.38
N LYS A 48 -19.27 3.31 25.28
CA LYS A 48 -18.66 1.97 25.42
C LYS A 48 -17.64 1.69 24.31
N GLN A 49 -17.98 2.01 23.05
CA GLN A 49 -17.05 1.88 21.92
C GLN A 49 -15.82 2.78 22.08
N LYS A 50 -16.00 4.03 22.49
CA LYS A 50 -14.88 4.95 22.77
C LYS A 50 -13.98 4.44 23.91
N ALA A 51 -14.57 3.89 24.97
CA ALA A 51 -13.81 3.30 26.07
C ALA A 51 -12.99 2.07 25.61
N ALA A 52 -13.58 1.20 24.78
CA ALA A 52 -12.87 0.06 24.20
C ALA A 52 -11.72 0.50 23.28
N ALA A 53 -11.96 1.49 22.42
CA ALA A 53 -10.95 2.10 21.56
C ALA A 53 -9.81 2.74 22.36
N ALA A 54 -10.14 3.49 23.41
CA ALA A 54 -9.16 4.11 24.31
C ALA A 54 -8.33 3.05 25.04
N LYS A 55 -8.94 1.96 25.52
CA LYS A 55 -8.23 0.84 26.15
C LYS A 55 -7.22 0.22 25.18
N GLN A 56 -7.65 -0.13 23.96
CA GLN A 56 -6.77 -0.70 22.94
C GLN A 56 -5.61 0.25 22.58
N TYR A 57 -5.90 1.55 22.43
CA TYR A 57 -4.89 2.55 22.16
C TYR A 57 -3.84 2.65 23.28
N ILE A 58 -4.28 2.72 24.54
CA ILE A 58 -3.40 2.82 25.71
C ILE A 58 -2.54 1.56 25.84
N GLU A 59 -3.15 0.37 25.74
CA GLU A 59 -2.43 -0.91 25.82
C GLU A 59 -1.37 -1.02 24.72
N LYS A 60 -1.73 -0.69 23.47
CA LYS A 60 -0.79 -0.68 22.35
C LYS A 60 0.34 0.32 22.57
N HIS A 61 0.03 1.54 22.99
CA HIS A 61 1.00 2.61 23.23
C HIS A 61 2.05 2.21 24.28
N TYR A 62 1.62 1.69 25.43
CA TYR A 62 2.55 1.25 26.47
C TYR A 62 3.35 0.01 26.06
N LYS A 63 2.75 -0.92 25.31
CA LYS A 63 3.46 -2.09 24.79
C LYS A 63 4.58 -1.68 23.81
N GLU A 64 4.29 -0.76 22.90
CA GLU A 64 5.29 -0.21 21.96
C GLU A 64 6.38 0.59 22.67
N GLN A 65 6.02 1.43 23.65
CA GLN A 65 7.00 2.15 24.46
C GLN A 65 7.92 1.21 25.23
N MET A 66 7.38 0.19 25.87
CA MET A 66 8.17 -0.81 26.61
C MET A 66 9.10 -1.58 25.67
N LYS A 67 8.62 -1.98 24.48
CA LYS A 67 9.43 -2.63 23.46
C LYS A 67 10.58 -1.72 23.01
N SER A 68 10.30 -0.46 22.71
CA SER A 68 11.31 0.53 22.30
C SER A 68 12.38 0.76 23.38
N LEU A 69 11.96 0.85 24.66
CA LEU A 69 12.89 0.97 25.79
C LEU A 69 13.77 -0.28 25.96
N GLN A 70 13.18 -1.46 25.79
CA GLN A 70 13.92 -2.73 25.86
C GLN A 70 14.96 -2.83 24.73
N GLU A 71 14.56 -2.58 23.49
CA GLU A 71 15.45 -2.58 22.33
C GLU A 71 16.57 -1.53 22.45
N ARG A 72 16.32 -0.40 23.12
CA ARG A 72 17.34 0.62 23.40
C ARG A 72 18.35 0.15 24.45
N ARG A 73 17.90 -0.52 25.51
CA ARG A 73 18.79 -1.12 26.51
C ARG A 73 19.67 -2.20 25.89
N GLU A 74 19.07 -3.14 25.15
CA GLU A 74 19.80 -4.23 24.52
C GLU A 74 20.90 -3.74 23.56
N ARG A 75 20.66 -2.65 22.83
CA ARG A 75 21.67 -2.06 21.93
C ARG A 75 22.80 -1.37 22.68
N ARG A 76 22.49 -0.71 23.80
CA ARG A 76 23.50 -0.15 24.70
C ARG A 76 24.35 -1.25 25.32
N ASP A 77 23.70 -2.28 25.88
CA ASP A 77 24.38 -3.41 26.52
C ASP A 77 25.29 -4.16 25.52
N MET A 78 24.83 -4.30 24.26
CA MET A 78 25.63 -4.90 23.19
C MET A 78 26.84 -4.03 22.84
N LEU A 79 26.70 -2.70 22.82
CA LEU A 79 27.82 -1.79 22.53
C LEU A 79 28.83 -1.80 23.68
N GLU A 80 28.35 -1.73 24.92
CA GLU A 80 29.20 -1.77 26.12
C GLU A 80 30.01 -3.08 26.18
N LYS A 81 29.40 -4.23 25.87
CA LYS A 81 30.14 -5.51 25.77
C LYS A 81 31.23 -5.49 24.71
N LYS A 82 30.93 -4.99 23.50
CA LYS A 82 31.94 -4.92 22.43
C LYS A 82 33.06 -3.92 22.72
N LEU A 83 32.74 -2.83 23.40
CA LEU A 83 33.74 -1.85 23.84
C LEU A 83 34.64 -2.41 24.95
N ALA A 84 34.11 -3.31 25.79
CA ALA A 84 34.90 -4.02 26.81
C ALA A 84 35.80 -5.12 26.20
N ASP A 85 35.36 -5.77 25.13
CA ASP A 85 36.13 -6.78 24.41
C ASP A 85 37.21 -6.16 23.49
N ALA A 86 37.07 -4.87 23.15
CA ALA A 86 38.02 -4.13 22.33
C ALA A 86 38.97 -3.31 23.21
N ASP A 87 40.26 -3.30 22.87
CA ASP A 87 41.32 -2.60 23.60
C ASP A 87 41.30 -1.09 23.29
N VAL A 88 40.14 -0.46 23.48
CA VAL A 88 39.87 0.95 23.17
C VAL A 88 40.05 1.78 24.44
N SER A 89 40.60 2.99 24.33
CA SER A 89 40.80 3.85 25.49
C SER A 89 39.47 4.25 26.15
N ALA A 90 39.47 4.49 27.47
CA ALA A 90 38.29 4.90 28.20
C ALA A 90 37.65 6.20 27.67
N GLU A 91 38.46 7.08 27.07
CA GLU A 91 38.00 8.32 26.45
C GLU A 91 37.26 8.06 25.13
N GLU A 92 37.77 7.15 24.30
CA GLU A 92 37.11 6.71 23.07
C GLU A 92 35.84 5.92 23.34
N GLN A 93 35.84 5.03 24.34
CA GLN A 93 34.62 4.33 24.79
C GLN A 93 33.52 5.33 25.17
N ASN A 94 33.85 6.39 25.91
CA ASN A 94 32.90 7.42 26.32
C ASN A 94 32.39 8.25 25.12
N ASN A 95 33.27 8.57 24.16
CA ASN A 95 32.88 9.28 22.94
C ASN A 95 31.91 8.45 22.08
N ILE A 96 32.15 7.14 21.95
CA ILE A 96 31.29 6.22 21.20
C ILE A 96 29.92 6.06 21.89
N LEU A 97 29.88 5.96 23.22
CA LEU A 97 28.63 5.91 23.98
C LEU A 97 27.82 7.21 23.84
N LYS A 98 28.47 8.37 23.95
CA LYS A 98 27.82 9.68 23.71
C LYS A 98 27.29 9.81 22.29
N TYR A 99 28.01 9.30 21.30
CA TYR A 99 27.55 9.28 19.91
C TYR A 99 26.30 8.41 19.75
N LEU A 100 26.27 7.21 20.36
CA LEU A 100 25.07 6.36 20.38
C LEU A 100 23.89 7.09 21.04
N GLU A 101 24.10 7.73 22.19
CA GLU A 101 23.04 8.50 22.89
C GLU A 101 22.52 9.67 22.04
N LYS A 102 23.39 10.37 21.32
CA LYS A 102 23.01 11.43 20.38
C LYS A 102 22.12 10.86 19.27
N LYS A 103 22.53 9.74 18.65
CA LYS A 103 21.75 9.06 17.60
C LYS A 103 20.40 8.54 18.10
N GLU A 104 20.32 7.98 19.32
CA GLU A 104 19.04 7.61 19.96
C GLU A 104 18.12 8.82 20.15
N THR A 105 18.70 9.94 20.58
CA THR A 105 17.95 11.18 20.84
C THR A 105 17.41 11.80 19.55
N GLU A 106 18.23 11.82 18.50
CA GLU A 106 17.83 12.23 17.15
C GLU A 106 16.73 11.32 16.61
N TYR A 107 16.86 10.00 16.75
CA TYR A 107 15.83 9.03 16.37
C TYR A 107 14.50 9.28 17.10
N MET A 108 14.53 9.50 18.42
CA MET A 108 13.31 9.86 19.19
C MET A 108 12.73 11.22 18.78
N ARG A 109 13.58 12.18 18.38
CA ARG A 109 13.12 13.48 17.88
C ARG A 109 12.43 13.34 16.52
N LEU A 110 13.00 12.53 15.62
CA LEU A 110 12.42 12.16 14.33
C LEU A 110 11.07 11.43 14.49
N GLN A 111 10.93 10.56 15.49
CA GLN A 111 9.67 9.88 15.81
C GLN A 111 8.59 10.82 16.36
N ARG A 112 8.96 11.94 17.00
CA ARG A 112 8.02 12.94 17.51
C ARG A 112 7.45 13.84 16.41
N HIS A 113 8.10 13.92 15.26
CA HIS A 113 7.61 14.71 14.15
C HIS A 113 6.53 13.93 13.38
N LYS A 114 5.27 14.28 13.63
CA LYS A 114 4.14 13.73 12.88
C LYS A 114 4.10 14.39 11.51
N MET A 115 4.41 13.63 10.47
CA MET A 115 4.18 14.05 9.09
C MET A 115 2.69 14.32 8.91
N GLY A 116 2.35 15.44 8.26
CA GLY A 116 0.99 15.82 7.92
C GLY A 116 0.90 16.30 6.47
N ALA A 117 -0.32 16.56 6.01
CA ALA A 117 -0.56 17.05 4.65
C ALA A 117 0.18 18.37 4.38
N ASP A 118 0.35 19.21 5.40
CA ASP A 118 1.03 20.51 5.30
C ASP A 118 2.54 20.40 5.00
N ASP A 119 3.16 19.24 5.22
CA ASP A 119 4.57 18.99 4.87
C ASP A 119 4.77 18.81 3.35
N PHE A 120 3.68 18.63 2.60
CA PHE A 120 3.69 18.40 1.16
C PHE A 120 3.00 19.53 0.41
N GLU A 121 3.53 19.86 -0.75
CA GLU A 121 2.92 20.74 -1.72
C GLU A 121 2.24 19.87 -2.80
N PRO A 122 0.90 19.82 -2.86
CA PRO A 122 0.21 19.11 -3.93
C PRO A 122 0.37 19.88 -5.24
N LEU A 123 0.75 19.16 -6.30
CA LEU A 123 0.94 19.65 -7.65
C LEU A 123 -0.19 19.09 -8.53
N THR A 124 0.15 18.51 -9.67
CA THR A 124 -0.78 18.03 -10.69
C THR A 124 -1.54 16.78 -10.28
N MET A 125 -2.85 16.72 -10.59
CA MET A 125 -3.64 15.50 -10.47
C MET A 125 -3.29 14.51 -11.58
N ILE A 126 -2.96 13.28 -11.19
CA ILE A 126 -2.57 12.19 -12.09
C ILE A 126 -3.54 11.01 -12.08
N GLY A 127 -4.51 11.00 -11.15
CA GLY A 127 -5.52 9.95 -11.11
C GLY A 127 -6.74 10.35 -10.28
N LYS A 128 -7.89 9.78 -10.64
CA LYS A 128 -9.15 9.98 -9.93
C LYS A 128 -9.83 8.64 -9.70
N GLY A 129 -10.08 8.31 -8.44
CA GLY A 129 -10.71 7.05 -8.03
C GLY A 129 -12.08 7.26 -7.40
N ALA A 130 -12.74 6.15 -7.06
CA ALA A 130 -14.07 6.17 -6.45
C ALA A 130 -14.13 6.88 -5.08
N PHE A 131 -13.02 6.91 -4.35
CA PHE A 131 -12.95 7.44 -2.97
C PHE A 131 -12.09 8.70 -2.83
N GLY A 132 -11.45 9.15 -3.91
CA GLY A 132 -10.39 10.15 -3.81
C GLY A 132 -9.64 10.41 -5.10
N GLU A 133 -8.49 11.04 -4.95
CA GLU A 133 -7.63 11.50 -6.04
C GLU A 133 -6.18 11.14 -5.75
N VAL A 134 -5.39 11.03 -6.81
CA VAL A 134 -3.94 10.86 -6.76
C VAL A 134 -3.32 12.11 -7.39
N ARG A 135 -2.43 12.78 -6.65
CA ARG A 135 -1.69 13.94 -7.13
C ARG A 135 -0.20 13.70 -7.01
N ILE A 136 0.58 14.27 -7.92
CA ILE A 136 1.99 14.50 -7.65
C ILE A 136 2.09 15.49 -6.49
N CYS A 137 3.01 15.27 -5.57
CA CYS A 137 3.33 16.22 -4.53
C CYS A 137 4.84 16.35 -4.35
N ARG A 138 5.26 17.50 -3.82
CA ARG A 138 6.63 17.77 -3.44
C ARG A 138 6.74 17.89 -1.93
N GLU A 139 7.66 17.17 -1.30
CA GLU A 139 7.94 17.36 0.12
C GLU A 139 8.69 18.69 0.31
N LYS A 140 8.14 19.59 1.15
CA LYS A 140 8.67 20.96 1.31
C LYS A 140 10.08 21.02 1.89
N LYS A 141 10.47 20.03 2.70
CA LYS A 141 11.77 20.01 3.39
C LYS A 141 12.89 19.53 2.48
N THR A 142 12.62 18.50 1.69
CA THR A 142 13.65 17.78 0.92
C THR A 142 13.58 18.08 -0.57
N GLY A 143 12.45 18.64 -1.06
CA GLY A 143 12.21 18.85 -2.48
C GLY A 143 11.83 17.60 -3.27
N HIS A 144 11.80 16.42 -2.63
CA HIS A 144 11.53 15.15 -3.31
C HIS A 144 10.08 15.06 -3.80
N VAL A 145 9.92 14.44 -4.97
CA VAL A 145 8.64 14.25 -5.64
C VAL A 145 8.07 12.88 -5.31
N TYR A 146 6.77 12.86 -5.01
CA TYR A 146 6.01 11.66 -4.65
C TYR A 146 4.65 11.65 -5.32
N ALA A 147 4.00 10.48 -5.34
CA ALA A 147 2.58 10.36 -5.62
C ALA A 147 1.79 10.30 -4.29
N MET A 148 0.89 11.25 -4.08
CA MET A 148 -0.01 11.31 -2.93
C MET A 148 -1.41 10.84 -3.31
N LYS A 149 -1.83 9.69 -2.78
CA LYS A 149 -3.23 9.22 -2.85
C LYS A 149 -4.00 9.75 -1.64
N LYS A 150 -4.99 10.59 -1.90
CA LYS A 150 -5.85 11.25 -0.90
C LYS A 150 -7.25 10.64 -0.94
N LEU A 151 -7.67 10.00 0.15
CA LEU A 151 -8.92 9.22 0.25
C LEU A 151 -9.88 9.82 1.27
N LYS A 152 -11.15 10.01 0.92
CA LYS A 152 -12.15 10.66 1.79
C LYS A 152 -12.76 9.67 2.78
N LYS A 153 -12.56 9.89 4.09
CA LYS A 153 -13.04 9.00 5.17
C LYS A 153 -14.54 8.77 5.13
N SER A 154 -15.32 9.83 4.89
CA SER A 154 -16.79 9.74 4.86
C SER A 154 -17.31 8.84 3.74
N GLU A 155 -16.64 8.84 2.58
CA GLU A 155 -17.05 8.06 1.42
C GLU A 155 -16.77 6.57 1.62
N MET A 156 -15.62 6.25 2.23
CA MET A 156 -15.27 4.88 2.58
C MET A 156 -16.20 4.29 3.62
N LEU A 157 -16.57 5.07 4.65
CA LEU A 157 -17.52 4.64 5.68
C LEU A 157 -18.91 4.38 5.07
N ARG A 158 -19.38 5.28 4.20
CA ARG A 158 -20.67 5.16 3.52
C ARG A 158 -20.76 3.88 2.67
N ARG A 159 -19.65 3.48 2.04
CA ARG A 159 -19.57 2.30 1.17
C ARG A 159 -19.09 1.02 1.86
N GLY A 160 -18.79 1.06 3.15
CA GLY A 160 -18.32 -0.10 3.91
C GLY A 160 -16.93 -0.61 3.52
N GLN A 161 -16.06 0.23 2.96
CA GLN A 161 -14.76 -0.18 2.40
C GLN A 161 -13.56 0.19 3.28
N VAL A 162 -13.74 0.19 4.61
CA VAL A 162 -12.66 0.52 5.55
C VAL A 162 -11.56 -0.56 5.54
N GLU A 163 -11.94 -1.83 5.49
CA GLU A 163 -10.98 -2.95 5.53
C GLU A 163 -10.11 -3.01 4.27
N HIS A 164 -10.67 -2.67 3.12
CA HIS A 164 -9.97 -2.52 1.84
C HIS A 164 -8.78 -1.55 1.91
N VAL A 165 -9.00 -0.36 2.46
CA VAL A 165 -7.93 0.65 2.57
C VAL A 165 -6.88 0.28 3.63
N LYS A 166 -7.27 -0.47 4.68
CA LYS A 166 -6.30 -1.04 5.63
C LYS A 166 -5.45 -2.13 4.96
N ALA A 167 -6.05 -2.99 4.16
CA ALA A 167 -5.37 -4.06 3.43
C ALA A 167 -4.37 -3.48 2.42
N GLU A 168 -4.76 -2.49 1.64
CA GLU A 168 -3.88 -1.77 0.70
C GLU A 168 -2.63 -1.24 1.41
N ARG A 169 -2.83 -0.50 2.50
CA ARG A 169 -1.72 0.06 3.28
C ARG A 169 -0.85 -1.03 3.89
N ASN A 170 -1.43 -2.11 4.42
CA ASN A 170 -0.66 -3.21 5.01
C ASN A 170 0.23 -3.88 3.99
N LEU A 171 -0.33 -4.24 2.82
CA LEU A 171 0.42 -4.88 1.75
C LEU A 171 1.59 -3.99 1.31
N LEU A 172 1.32 -2.71 1.05
CA LEU A 172 2.34 -1.74 0.64
C LEU A 172 3.42 -1.50 1.71
N ALA A 173 3.12 -1.72 2.99
CA ALA A 173 4.07 -1.58 4.08
C ALA A 173 4.86 -2.86 4.36
N GLU A 174 4.30 -4.04 4.05
CA GLU A 174 4.88 -5.36 4.34
C GLU A 174 5.67 -5.92 3.15
N VAL A 175 5.23 -5.64 1.92
CA VAL A 175 5.83 -6.16 0.69
C VAL A 175 6.82 -5.16 0.12
N ASP A 176 8.11 -5.39 0.36
CA ASP A 176 9.19 -4.67 -0.32
C ASP A 176 9.70 -5.49 -1.51
N SER A 177 9.23 -5.13 -2.70
CA SER A 177 9.57 -5.80 -3.95
C SER A 177 9.67 -4.77 -5.06
N ASN A 178 10.66 -4.91 -5.95
CA ASN A 178 10.80 -4.02 -7.11
C ASN A 178 9.59 -4.08 -8.07
N CYS A 179 8.77 -5.13 -7.96
CA CYS A 179 7.58 -5.34 -8.78
C CYS A 179 6.35 -4.59 -8.25
N ILE A 180 6.43 -3.98 -7.06
CA ILE A 180 5.31 -3.34 -6.36
C ILE A 180 5.64 -1.88 -6.10
N VAL A 181 4.64 -1.00 -6.22
CA VAL A 181 4.79 0.42 -5.86
C VAL A 181 5.19 0.55 -4.39
N LYS A 182 6.25 1.31 -4.12
CA LYS A 182 6.74 1.58 -2.76
C LYS A 182 5.89 2.61 -2.03
N LEU A 183 5.58 2.31 -0.76
CA LEU A 183 4.96 3.24 0.19
C LEU A 183 6.02 3.81 1.15
N TYR A 184 6.18 5.14 1.13
CA TYR A 184 7.08 5.86 2.03
C TYR A 184 6.41 6.16 3.37
N CYS A 185 5.17 6.65 3.35
CA CYS A 185 4.42 6.87 4.58
C CYS A 185 2.92 6.94 4.33
N SER A 186 2.14 6.78 5.39
CA SER A 186 0.72 7.07 5.41
C SER A 186 0.37 7.89 6.64
N PHE A 187 -0.57 8.82 6.49
CA PHE A 187 -1.07 9.65 7.57
C PHE A 187 -2.54 9.99 7.35
N GLN A 188 -3.14 10.70 8.32
CA GLN A 188 -4.55 11.06 8.26
C GLN A 188 -4.77 12.42 8.91
N ASP A 189 -5.77 13.15 8.43
CA ASP A 189 -6.33 14.33 9.09
C ASP A 189 -7.79 14.06 9.50
N GLU A 190 -8.58 15.10 9.76
CA GLU A 190 -9.98 14.96 10.18
C GLU A 190 -10.89 14.38 9.08
N GLU A 191 -10.56 14.60 7.81
CA GLU A 191 -11.42 14.31 6.66
C GLU A 191 -10.88 13.20 5.75
N TYR A 192 -9.56 13.06 5.66
CA TYR A 192 -8.86 12.28 4.65
C TYR A 192 -7.83 11.32 5.25
N LEU A 193 -7.55 10.28 4.47
CA LEU A 193 -6.40 9.39 4.61
C LEU A 193 -5.44 9.65 3.46
N TYR A 194 -4.14 9.54 3.73
CA TYR A 194 -3.08 9.83 2.77
C TYR A 194 -2.10 8.67 2.68
N LEU A 195 -1.73 8.30 1.46
CA LEU A 195 -0.63 7.40 1.13
C LEU A 195 0.39 8.18 0.29
N ILE A 196 1.65 8.20 0.74
CA ILE A 196 2.78 8.80 0.01
C ILE A 196 3.58 7.66 -0.61
N MET A 197 3.54 7.60 -1.93
CA MET A 197 4.07 6.51 -2.74
C MET A 197 5.15 7.03 -3.70
N GLU A 198 5.95 6.13 -4.25
CA GLU A 198 6.86 6.50 -5.34
C GLU A 198 6.06 7.02 -6.54
N TYR A 199 6.59 8.07 -7.17
CA TYR A 199 6.04 8.59 -8.41
C TYR A 199 6.63 7.82 -9.60
N LEU A 200 5.75 7.29 -10.47
CA LEU A 200 6.11 6.50 -11.64
C LEU A 200 5.75 7.29 -12.91
N PRO A 201 6.70 8.03 -13.52
CA PRO A 201 6.42 8.98 -14.59
C PRO A 201 6.09 8.32 -15.94
N GLY A 202 6.25 7.00 -16.07
CA GLY A 202 5.91 6.25 -17.28
C GLY A 202 4.41 6.06 -17.50
N GLY A 203 3.57 6.47 -16.54
CA GLY A 203 2.12 6.30 -16.63
C GLY A 203 1.68 4.87 -16.37
N ASP A 204 0.56 4.47 -16.96
CA ASP A 204 -0.01 3.12 -16.85
C ASP A 204 0.00 2.36 -18.19
N MET A 205 -0.08 1.03 -18.10
CA MET A 205 -0.11 0.14 -19.26
C MET A 205 -1.34 0.39 -20.14
N MET A 206 -2.46 0.84 -19.58
CA MET A 206 -3.64 1.23 -20.37
C MET A 206 -3.29 2.36 -21.34
N THR A 207 -2.63 3.41 -20.85
CA THR A 207 -2.20 4.56 -21.66
C THR A 207 -1.20 4.15 -22.73
N LEU A 208 -0.29 3.20 -22.42
CA LEU A 208 0.62 2.63 -23.41
C LEU A 208 -0.14 1.90 -24.53
N LEU A 209 -1.10 1.05 -24.17
CA LEU A 209 -1.94 0.31 -25.13
C LEU A 209 -2.81 1.25 -25.99
N MET A 210 -3.32 2.33 -25.40
CA MET A 210 -4.04 3.37 -26.15
C MET A 210 -3.17 4.14 -27.14
N ARG A 211 -1.84 4.16 -26.96
CA ARG A 211 -0.90 4.84 -27.87
C ARG A 211 -0.36 3.93 -28.96
N LYS A 212 -0.06 2.66 -28.62
CA LYS A 212 0.55 1.71 -29.56
C LYS A 212 -0.46 0.83 -30.29
N ASP A 213 -1.73 0.85 -29.88
CA ASP A 213 -2.83 -0.03 -30.31
C ASP A 213 -2.62 -1.51 -29.98
N THR A 214 -1.44 -2.05 -30.30
CA THR A 214 -1.01 -3.43 -30.02
C THR A 214 0.48 -3.44 -29.69
N LEU A 215 0.92 -4.47 -28.98
CA LEU A 215 2.31 -4.77 -28.72
C LEU A 215 2.74 -5.99 -29.56
N THR A 216 3.99 -6.01 -29.97
CA THR A 216 4.59 -7.22 -30.55
C THR A 216 4.67 -8.33 -29.50
N GLU A 217 4.77 -9.59 -29.92
CA GLU A 217 4.89 -10.70 -28.96
C GLU A 217 6.13 -10.58 -28.08
N ASP A 218 7.22 -9.98 -28.56
CA ASP A 218 8.43 -9.77 -27.77
C ASP A 218 8.23 -8.71 -26.68
N GLU A 219 7.59 -7.59 -27.03
CA GLU A 219 7.22 -6.55 -26.06
C GLU A 219 6.20 -7.08 -25.04
N ALA A 220 5.18 -7.80 -25.51
CA ALA A 220 4.19 -8.42 -24.63
C ALA A 220 4.82 -9.47 -23.72
N ARG A 221 5.79 -10.28 -24.20
CA ARG A 221 6.49 -11.28 -23.38
C ARG A 221 7.24 -10.64 -22.22
N PHE A 222 7.86 -9.48 -22.46
CA PHE A 222 8.51 -8.72 -21.42
C PHE A 222 7.52 -8.28 -20.33
N TYR A 223 6.44 -7.58 -20.70
CA TYR A 223 5.48 -7.05 -19.74
C TYR A 223 4.62 -8.12 -19.06
N VAL A 224 4.24 -9.17 -19.78
CA VAL A 224 3.56 -10.33 -19.18
C VAL A 224 4.52 -11.03 -18.20
N GLY A 225 5.81 -11.15 -18.54
CA GLY A 225 6.83 -11.68 -17.63
C GLY A 225 6.95 -10.89 -16.33
N GLU A 226 7.02 -9.55 -16.41
CA GLU A 226 7.04 -8.69 -15.22
C GLU A 226 5.72 -8.81 -14.43
N THR A 227 4.59 -8.94 -15.12
CA THR A 227 3.27 -9.16 -14.49
C THR A 227 3.24 -10.47 -13.72
N VAL A 228 3.83 -11.54 -14.25
CA VAL A 228 3.97 -12.83 -13.54
C VAL A 228 4.77 -12.66 -12.25
N LEU A 229 5.91 -11.96 -12.30
CA LEU A 229 6.74 -11.72 -11.11
C LEU A 229 6.02 -10.85 -10.06
N ALA A 230 5.27 -9.84 -10.50
CA ALA A 230 4.49 -8.98 -9.59
C ALA A 230 3.37 -9.75 -8.88
N ILE A 231 2.58 -10.53 -9.63
CA ILE A 231 1.49 -11.36 -9.07
C ILE A 231 2.07 -12.43 -8.14
N GLU A 232 3.15 -13.11 -8.54
CA GLU A 232 3.84 -14.08 -7.70
C GLU A 232 4.32 -13.46 -6.37
N SER A 233 4.86 -12.24 -6.43
CA SER A 233 5.36 -11.51 -5.25
C SER A 233 4.26 -11.29 -4.21
N ILE A 234 3.05 -10.90 -4.62
CA ILE A 234 1.93 -10.69 -3.68
C ILE A 234 1.32 -12.02 -3.20
N HIS A 235 1.24 -13.03 -4.09
CA HIS A 235 0.73 -14.36 -3.73
C HIS A 235 1.62 -15.05 -2.69
N LYS A 236 2.95 -14.90 -2.79
CA LYS A 236 3.91 -15.40 -1.78
C LYS A 236 3.71 -14.78 -0.39
N HIS A 237 3.14 -13.57 -0.33
CA HIS A 237 2.79 -12.89 0.91
C HIS A 237 1.33 -13.15 1.32
N ASN A 238 0.67 -14.15 0.73
CA ASN A 238 -0.71 -14.54 1.02
C ASN A 238 -1.75 -13.45 0.72
N TYR A 239 -1.49 -12.61 -0.27
CA TYR A 239 -2.46 -11.63 -0.78
C TYR A 239 -2.98 -12.03 -2.15
N ILE A 240 -4.27 -11.79 -2.39
CA ILE A 240 -4.88 -11.85 -3.74
C ILE A 240 -5.21 -10.43 -4.18
N HIS A 241 -4.87 -10.06 -5.41
CA HIS A 241 -5.09 -8.71 -5.92
C HIS A 241 -6.56 -8.41 -6.22
N ARG A 242 -7.20 -9.29 -7.01
CA ARG A 242 -8.62 -9.24 -7.44
C ARG A 242 -8.99 -8.11 -8.41
N ASP A 243 -8.08 -7.18 -8.68
CA ASP A 243 -8.30 -6.08 -9.64
C ASP A 243 -7.11 -5.90 -10.59
N ILE A 244 -6.54 -6.99 -11.09
CA ILE A 244 -5.46 -6.92 -12.07
C ILE A 244 -6.04 -6.41 -13.40
N LYS A 245 -5.55 -5.25 -13.85
CA LYS A 245 -5.97 -4.56 -15.07
C LYS A 245 -4.85 -3.63 -15.56
N PRO A 246 -4.83 -3.21 -16.82
CA PRO A 246 -3.75 -2.37 -17.36
C PRO A 246 -3.59 -1.03 -16.63
N ASP A 247 -4.67 -0.45 -16.09
CA ASP A 247 -4.61 0.81 -15.33
C ASP A 247 -3.81 0.69 -14.01
N ASN A 248 -3.69 -0.54 -13.48
CA ASN A 248 -2.99 -0.81 -12.23
C ASN A 248 -1.54 -1.27 -12.46
N LEU A 249 -1.12 -1.46 -13.71
CA LEU A 249 0.26 -1.78 -14.10
C LEU A 249 0.98 -0.49 -14.49
N LEU A 250 1.72 0.09 -13.56
CA LEU A 250 2.39 1.39 -13.74
C LEU A 250 3.81 1.21 -14.27
N LEU A 251 4.30 2.17 -15.04
CA LEU A 251 5.64 2.15 -15.62
C LEU A 251 6.55 3.18 -14.95
N ASP A 252 7.75 2.77 -14.56
CA ASP A 252 8.77 3.70 -14.09
C ASP A 252 9.40 4.49 -15.25
N LYS A 253 10.35 5.39 -14.93
CA LYS A 253 11.06 6.20 -15.93
C LYS A 253 11.92 5.39 -16.92
N TYR A 254 12.24 4.14 -16.59
CA TYR A 254 13.02 3.24 -17.42
C TYR A 254 12.13 2.28 -18.21
N GLY A 255 10.81 2.30 -17.96
CA GLY A 255 9.84 1.47 -18.66
C GLY A 255 9.53 0.13 -17.99
N HIS A 256 10.05 -0.12 -16.78
CA HIS A 256 9.73 -1.33 -16.02
C HIS A 256 8.38 -1.21 -15.32
N MET A 257 7.64 -2.32 -15.29
CA MET A 257 6.31 -2.39 -14.72
C MET A 257 6.33 -2.62 -13.20
N LYS A 258 5.50 -1.87 -12.49
CA LYS A 258 5.17 -2.07 -11.08
C LYS A 258 3.67 -2.14 -10.87
N LEU A 259 3.23 -3.09 -10.06
CA LEU A 259 1.83 -3.26 -9.70
C LEU A 259 1.43 -2.25 -8.61
N SER A 260 0.24 -1.67 -8.79
CA SER A 260 -0.35 -0.65 -7.93
C SER A 260 -1.82 -0.94 -7.61
N ASP A 261 -2.42 -0.10 -6.77
CA ASP A 261 -3.83 -0.13 -6.37
C ASP A 261 -4.34 -1.44 -5.74
N PHE A 262 -3.86 -1.71 -4.53
CA PHE A 262 -4.23 -2.87 -3.73
C PHE A 262 -5.56 -2.67 -2.97
N GLY A 263 -6.39 -1.71 -3.40
CA GLY A 263 -7.66 -1.36 -2.74
C GLY A 263 -8.66 -2.52 -2.69
N LEU A 264 -8.58 -3.46 -3.63
CA LEU A 264 -9.38 -4.69 -3.59
C LEU A 264 -8.58 -5.89 -3.08
N CYS A 265 -7.40 -5.73 -2.48
CA CYS A 265 -6.66 -6.88 -1.96
C CYS A 265 -7.34 -7.53 -0.76
N LYS A 266 -7.16 -8.85 -0.63
CA LYS A 266 -7.60 -9.61 0.55
C LYS A 266 -6.49 -10.54 1.04
N PRO A 267 -6.13 -10.53 2.34
CA PRO A 267 -5.27 -11.56 2.90
C PRO A 267 -5.98 -12.91 2.88
N LEU A 268 -5.25 -13.97 2.56
CA LEU A 268 -5.72 -15.34 2.67
C LEU A 268 -5.72 -15.76 4.15
N ASP A 269 -6.90 -15.75 4.77
CA ASP A 269 -7.08 -16.35 6.10
C ASP A 269 -7.13 -17.88 5.97
N CYS A 270 -5.98 -18.55 6.14
CA CYS A 270 -5.90 -20.02 6.14
C CYS A 270 -6.70 -20.70 7.28
N SER A 271 -7.28 -19.92 8.22
CA SER A 271 -8.01 -20.42 9.39
C SER A 271 -9.53 -20.55 9.19
N ASN A 272 -10.07 -20.07 8.07
CA ASN A 272 -11.53 -19.96 7.85
C ASN A 272 -12.04 -20.62 6.56
N ILE A 273 -11.32 -21.62 6.04
CA ILE A 273 -11.94 -22.60 5.13
C ILE A 273 -12.77 -23.56 5.98
N GLN A 274 -13.83 -23.06 6.61
CA GLN A 274 -14.95 -23.89 7.02
C GLN A 274 -16.01 -23.74 5.94
N GLU A 275 -16.38 -24.88 5.35
CA GLU A 275 -17.41 -25.10 4.33
C GLU A 275 -18.83 -24.70 4.77
N LYS A 276 -19.03 -23.47 5.25
CA LYS A 276 -20.34 -22.98 5.67
C LYS A 276 -20.67 -21.68 4.97
N ASP A 277 -21.08 -21.84 3.71
CA ASP A 277 -22.13 -21.03 3.05
C ASP A 277 -22.71 -21.76 1.81
N PHE A 278 -22.84 -23.09 1.89
CA PHE A 278 -23.59 -23.88 0.90
C PHE A 278 -25.03 -24.09 1.36
N THR A 279 -25.86 -23.06 1.38
CA THR A 279 -27.33 -23.17 1.24
C THR A 279 -28.00 -21.80 1.21
N VAL A 280 -28.14 -21.15 0.04
CA VAL A 280 -29.31 -20.32 -0.29
C VAL A 280 -29.49 -20.30 -1.82
N GLY A 281 -30.64 -20.75 -2.32
CA GLY A 281 -31.16 -20.27 -3.60
C GLY A 281 -31.17 -21.22 -4.81
N LYS A 282 -31.55 -22.50 -4.65
CA LYS A 282 -32.32 -23.16 -5.72
C LYS A 282 -33.64 -22.39 -5.85
N ASN A 283 -33.74 -21.50 -6.83
CA ASN A 283 -34.98 -21.04 -7.50
C ASN A 283 -34.67 -19.88 -8.45
N TYR A 284 -34.23 -20.20 -9.67
CA TYR A 284 -34.47 -19.39 -10.86
C TYR A 284 -34.86 -20.33 -12.00
N SER A 285 -36.06 -20.91 -11.89
CA SER A 285 -36.84 -21.30 -13.05
C SER A 285 -37.56 -20.04 -13.55
N GLY A 286 -37.04 -19.43 -14.62
CA GLY A 286 -37.60 -18.21 -15.18
C GLY A 286 -37.14 -17.95 -16.61
N ALA A 287 -37.96 -18.44 -17.55
CA ALA A 287 -38.12 -18.03 -18.94
C ALA A 287 -36.86 -17.65 -19.75
N LEU A 288 -36.43 -18.61 -20.57
CA LEU A 288 -35.70 -18.37 -21.80
C LEU A 288 -36.59 -17.50 -22.73
N GLN A 289 -36.28 -16.21 -22.85
CA GLN A 289 -36.74 -15.43 -24.02
C GLN A 289 -35.53 -15.25 -24.94
N SER A 290 -35.63 -15.84 -26.13
CA SER A 290 -34.75 -15.51 -27.23
C SER A 290 -35.10 -14.09 -27.68
N ASP A 291 -34.33 -13.11 -27.22
CA ASP A 291 -34.38 -11.77 -27.78
C ASP A 291 -33.80 -11.85 -29.20
N GLY A 292 -34.71 -11.91 -30.19
CA GLY A 292 -34.42 -11.79 -31.62
C GLY A 292 -33.95 -10.38 -31.99
N ARG A 293 -32.90 -9.89 -31.34
CA ARG A 293 -32.18 -8.70 -31.78
C ARG A 293 -31.28 -9.12 -32.94
N PRO A 294 -31.21 -8.35 -34.04
CA PRO A 294 -30.28 -8.67 -35.12
C PRO A 294 -28.88 -8.77 -34.54
N ALA A 295 -28.15 -9.83 -34.89
CA ALA A 295 -26.75 -9.97 -34.54
C ALA A 295 -26.04 -8.66 -34.91
N ALA A 296 -25.42 -8.01 -33.93
CA ALA A 296 -24.62 -6.82 -34.19
C ALA A 296 -23.70 -7.12 -35.39
N PRO A 297 -23.55 -6.19 -36.36
CA PRO A 297 -22.71 -6.43 -37.53
C PRO A 297 -21.33 -6.91 -37.05
N LYS A 298 -20.79 -7.95 -37.70
CA LYS A 298 -19.46 -8.47 -37.38
C LYS A 298 -18.45 -7.35 -37.63
N ARG A 299 -18.10 -6.61 -36.57
CA ARG A 299 -17.13 -5.52 -36.62
C ARG A 299 -15.75 -6.10 -36.89
N THR A 300 -14.98 -5.47 -37.78
CA THR A 300 -13.58 -5.83 -38.02
C THR A 300 -12.74 -5.59 -36.76
N GLN A 301 -11.54 -6.18 -36.68
CA GLN A 301 -10.62 -5.96 -35.54
C GLN A 301 -10.39 -4.46 -35.30
N GLN A 302 -10.13 -3.70 -36.38
CA GLN A 302 -9.86 -2.27 -36.32
C GLN A 302 -11.08 -1.45 -35.86
N GLU A 303 -12.29 -1.84 -36.26
CA GLU A 303 -13.52 -1.22 -35.77
C GLU A 303 -13.77 -1.50 -34.28
N GLN A 304 -13.45 -2.72 -33.81
CA GLN A 304 -13.57 -3.06 -32.39
C GLN A 304 -12.57 -2.28 -31.53
N LEU A 305 -11.32 -2.16 -31.99
CA LEU A 305 -10.28 -1.36 -31.35
C LEU A 305 -10.69 0.11 -31.23
N GLN A 306 -11.07 0.75 -32.34
CA GLN A 306 -11.49 2.17 -32.33
C GLN A 306 -12.70 2.40 -31.43
N HIS A 307 -13.64 1.45 -31.40
CA HIS A 307 -14.82 1.52 -30.56
C HIS A 307 -14.47 1.37 -29.08
N TRP A 308 -13.61 0.41 -28.75
CA TRP A 308 -13.10 0.21 -27.39
C TRP A 308 -12.36 1.46 -26.89
N GLN A 309 -11.44 2.03 -27.67
CA GLN A 309 -10.71 3.25 -27.29
C GLN A 309 -11.64 4.43 -26.99
N ARG A 310 -12.69 4.63 -27.81
CA ARG A 310 -13.68 5.70 -27.61
C ARG A 310 -14.48 5.50 -26.31
N ASN A 311 -14.97 4.28 -26.08
CA ASN A 311 -15.79 3.97 -24.90
C ASN A 311 -14.96 3.93 -23.63
N ARG A 312 -13.69 3.50 -23.71
CA ARG A 312 -12.78 3.44 -22.58
C ARG A 312 -12.45 4.83 -22.06
N ARG A 313 -12.18 5.80 -22.94
CA ARG A 313 -12.03 7.22 -22.55
C ARG A 313 -13.25 7.73 -21.79
N MET A 314 -14.47 7.37 -22.18
CA MET A 314 -15.68 7.73 -21.42
C MET A 314 -15.78 7.01 -20.07
N LEU A 315 -15.38 5.74 -20.00
CA LEU A 315 -15.48 4.91 -18.79
C LEU A 315 -14.39 5.18 -17.76
N ALA A 316 -13.22 5.70 -18.17
CA ALA A 316 -12.19 6.21 -17.25
C ALA A 316 -12.74 7.31 -16.32
N TYR A 317 -13.77 8.05 -16.75
CA TYR A 317 -14.46 9.07 -15.96
C TYR A 317 -15.66 8.54 -15.15
N SER A 318 -16.02 7.25 -15.29
CA SER A 318 -17.16 6.62 -14.61
C SER A 318 -16.73 5.91 -13.32
N THR A 319 -17.61 5.89 -12.31
CA THR A 319 -17.34 5.23 -11.02
C THR A 319 -17.48 3.71 -11.04
N VAL A 320 -18.01 3.15 -12.14
CA VAL A 320 -18.17 1.72 -12.38
C VAL A 320 -17.33 1.36 -13.60
N GLY A 321 -16.13 0.82 -13.35
CA GLY A 321 -15.25 0.35 -14.41
C GLY A 321 -15.82 -0.86 -15.16
N THR A 322 -15.26 -1.16 -16.33
CA THR A 322 -15.70 -2.29 -17.15
C THR A 322 -15.21 -3.62 -16.56
N PRO A 323 -16.04 -4.69 -16.55
CA PRO A 323 -15.67 -5.99 -15.99
C PRO A 323 -14.71 -6.82 -16.88
N ASP A 324 -14.01 -6.19 -17.82
CA ASP A 324 -13.29 -6.84 -18.94
C ASP A 324 -12.24 -7.89 -18.48
N TYR A 325 -11.62 -7.67 -17.33
CA TYR A 325 -10.55 -8.52 -16.79
C TYR A 325 -11.01 -9.45 -15.65
N ILE A 326 -12.29 -9.42 -15.29
CA ILE A 326 -12.81 -10.16 -14.14
C ILE A 326 -12.96 -11.65 -14.49
N ALA A 327 -12.48 -12.52 -13.59
CA ALA A 327 -12.61 -13.96 -13.74
C ALA A 327 -14.08 -14.45 -13.57
N PRO A 328 -14.51 -15.50 -14.28
CA PRO A 328 -15.89 -15.99 -14.23
C PRO A 328 -16.30 -16.45 -12.83
N GLU A 329 -15.42 -17.08 -12.06
CA GLU A 329 -15.68 -17.51 -10.69
C GLU A 329 -15.91 -16.34 -9.71
N VAL A 330 -15.29 -15.19 -9.97
CA VAL A 330 -15.50 -13.95 -9.20
C VAL A 330 -16.90 -13.39 -9.48
N LEU A 331 -17.34 -13.39 -10.75
CA LEU A 331 -18.70 -12.98 -11.14
C LEU A 331 -19.77 -13.92 -10.56
N LEU A 332 -19.52 -15.23 -10.59
CA LEU A 332 -20.45 -16.26 -10.13
C LEU A 332 -20.46 -16.43 -8.61
N LYS A 333 -19.58 -15.75 -7.86
CA LYS A 333 -19.43 -15.84 -6.41
C LYS A 333 -19.25 -17.28 -5.90
N LYS A 334 -18.61 -18.16 -6.67
CA LYS A 334 -18.45 -19.59 -6.36
C LYS A 334 -17.33 -19.89 -5.35
N GLY A 335 -16.86 -18.87 -4.62
CA GLY A 335 -15.54 -18.90 -4.00
C GLY A 335 -14.45 -18.74 -5.06
N TYR A 336 -13.41 -17.99 -4.73
CA TYR A 336 -12.25 -17.77 -5.60
C TYR A 336 -11.02 -17.63 -4.71
N ALA A 337 -9.86 -18.01 -5.22
CA ALA A 337 -8.58 -17.83 -4.57
C ALA A 337 -7.61 -17.10 -5.51
N MET A 338 -6.32 -17.39 -5.42
CA MET A 338 -5.26 -16.66 -6.13
C MET A 338 -5.33 -16.80 -7.65
N GLU A 339 -6.02 -17.82 -8.15
CA GLU A 339 -6.09 -18.17 -9.57
C GLU A 339 -6.85 -17.12 -10.39
N CYS A 340 -7.69 -16.30 -9.76
CA CYS A 340 -8.43 -15.25 -10.47
C CYS A 340 -7.49 -14.19 -11.06
N ASP A 341 -6.35 -13.92 -10.42
CA ASP A 341 -5.38 -12.94 -10.92
C ASP A 341 -4.71 -13.43 -12.21
N TRP A 342 -4.51 -14.75 -12.36
CA TRP A 342 -3.97 -15.36 -13.58
C TRP A 342 -4.93 -15.28 -14.76
N TRP A 343 -6.25 -15.33 -14.51
CA TRP A 343 -7.25 -15.06 -15.54
C TRP A 343 -7.13 -13.63 -16.06
N SER A 344 -7.07 -12.66 -15.15
CA SER A 344 -6.93 -11.25 -15.50
C SER A 344 -5.67 -10.99 -16.31
N MET A 345 -4.53 -11.60 -15.94
CA MET A 345 -3.31 -11.56 -16.72
C MET A 345 -3.48 -12.13 -18.14
N GLY A 346 -4.21 -13.25 -18.30
CA GLY A 346 -4.53 -13.80 -19.62
C GLY A 346 -5.38 -12.86 -20.48
N ALA A 347 -6.32 -12.13 -19.87
CA ALA A 347 -7.13 -11.13 -20.56
C ALA A 347 -6.31 -9.91 -20.99
N ILE A 348 -5.37 -9.46 -20.14
CA ILE A 348 -4.41 -8.39 -20.46
C ILE A 348 -3.46 -8.82 -21.57
N MET A 349 -2.91 -10.05 -21.52
CA MET A 349 -2.07 -10.58 -22.59
C MET A 349 -2.80 -10.60 -23.93
N TYR A 350 -4.07 -11.02 -23.94
CA TYR A 350 -4.91 -10.95 -25.15
C TYR A 350 -5.04 -9.51 -25.65
N GLU A 351 -5.33 -8.55 -24.76
CA GLU A 351 -5.47 -7.14 -25.13
C GLU A 351 -4.17 -6.55 -25.67
N MET A 352 -3.02 -6.85 -25.06
CA MET A 352 -1.71 -6.44 -25.56
C MET A 352 -1.49 -6.88 -27.01
N LEU A 353 -1.88 -8.10 -27.34
CA LEU A 353 -1.61 -8.71 -28.64
C LEU A 353 -2.69 -8.43 -29.71
N VAL A 354 -3.93 -8.23 -29.29
CA VAL A 354 -5.10 -8.08 -30.19
C VAL A 354 -5.61 -6.64 -30.25
N GLY A 355 -5.33 -5.84 -29.22
CA GLY A 355 -5.67 -4.43 -29.08
C GLY A 355 -6.97 -4.13 -28.33
N TYR A 356 -7.74 -5.15 -27.95
CA TYR A 356 -8.93 -4.98 -27.12
C TYR A 356 -9.16 -6.22 -26.24
N PRO A 357 -9.90 -6.11 -25.11
CA PRO A 357 -10.14 -7.24 -24.22
C PRO A 357 -10.97 -8.36 -24.88
N PRO A 358 -10.71 -9.64 -24.54
CA PRO A 358 -11.28 -10.80 -25.26
C PRO A 358 -12.81 -10.88 -25.21
N PHE A 359 -13.42 -10.32 -24.15
CA PHE A 359 -14.86 -10.40 -23.91
C PHE A 359 -15.55 -9.03 -24.02
N TYR A 360 -14.89 -8.04 -24.59
CA TYR A 360 -15.41 -6.67 -24.69
C TYR A 360 -16.79 -6.60 -25.36
N SER A 361 -17.65 -5.72 -24.82
CA SER A 361 -18.96 -5.40 -25.36
C SER A 361 -19.37 -3.98 -24.95
N ASP A 362 -20.28 -3.38 -25.72
CA ASP A 362 -20.81 -2.04 -25.48
C ASP A 362 -21.50 -1.90 -24.10
N GLU A 363 -22.15 -2.97 -23.63
CA GLU A 363 -22.83 -3.01 -22.34
C GLU A 363 -22.07 -3.90 -21.34
N PRO A 364 -21.75 -3.41 -20.12
CA PRO A 364 -21.03 -4.19 -19.10
C PRO A 364 -21.67 -5.55 -18.78
N MET A 365 -23.00 -5.63 -18.78
CA MET A 365 -23.70 -6.89 -18.53
C MET A 365 -23.54 -7.89 -19.68
N SER A 366 -23.41 -7.41 -20.92
CA SER A 366 -23.06 -8.24 -22.07
C SER A 366 -21.64 -8.79 -21.94
N THR A 367 -20.68 -7.95 -21.52
CA THR A 367 -19.31 -8.38 -21.19
C THR A 367 -19.34 -9.50 -20.13
N CYS A 368 -20.06 -9.32 -19.02
CA CYS A 368 -20.23 -10.38 -18.00
C CYS A 368 -20.80 -11.68 -18.58
N ARG A 369 -21.81 -11.60 -19.46
CA ARG A 369 -22.38 -12.79 -20.12
C ARG A 369 -21.35 -13.50 -21.02
N LYS A 370 -20.53 -12.74 -21.76
CA LYS A 370 -19.45 -13.29 -22.58
C LYS A 370 -18.38 -13.97 -21.71
N ILE A 371 -18.00 -13.36 -20.58
CA ILE A 371 -17.04 -13.93 -19.62
C ILE A 371 -17.57 -15.26 -19.05
N VAL A 372 -18.82 -15.31 -18.59
CA VAL A 372 -19.41 -16.54 -18.05
C VAL A 372 -19.48 -17.64 -19.12
N ASN A 373 -19.70 -17.26 -20.39
CA ASN A 373 -19.74 -18.17 -21.54
C ASN A 373 -18.44 -18.13 -22.36
N TRP A 374 -17.29 -17.96 -21.71
CA TRP A 374 -15.99 -17.74 -22.38
C TRP A 374 -15.65 -18.81 -23.41
N ARG A 375 -16.03 -20.08 -23.17
CA ARG A 375 -15.74 -21.21 -24.09
C ARG A 375 -16.25 -21.00 -25.51
N THR A 376 -17.34 -20.26 -25.67
CA THR A 376 -17.96 -19.98 -26.98
C THR A 376 -17.63 -18.58 -27.51
N HIS A 377 -17.07 -17.72 -26.66
CA HIS A 377 -16.83 -16.30 -26.95
C HIS A 377 -15.36 -15.93 -27.08
N LEU A 378 -14.44 -16.71 -26.53
CA LEU A 378 -13.01 -16.54 -26.74
C LEU A 378 -12.69 -16.89 -28.20
N LYS A 379 -12.33 -15.87 -28.99
CA LYS A 379 -12.00 -16.00 -30.42
C LYS A 379 -10.79 -15.13 -30.71
N PHE A 380 -9.91 -15.62 -31.57
CA PHE A 380 -8.73 -14.87 -32.02
C PHE A 380 -8.97 -14.36 -33.43
N PRO A 381 -8.89 -13.03 -33.68
CA PRO A 381 -8.92 -12.48 -35.02
C PRO A 381 -7.78 -13.03 -35.88
N GLU A 382 -8.04 -13.33 -37.15
CA GLU A 382 -7.01 -13.84 -38.07
C GLU A 382 -5.95 -12.75 -38.35
N GLU A 383 -6.37 -11.50 -38.31
CA GLU A 383 -5.57 -10.31 -38.56
C GLU A 383 -4.47 -10.09 -37.51
N ALA A 384 -4.67 -10.59 -36.28
CA ALA A 384 -3.72 -10.46 -35.18
C ALA A 384 -2.45 -11.33 -35.36
N LYS A 385 -2.47 -12.33 -36.26
CA LYS A 385 -1.30 -13.18 -36.62
C LYS A 385 -0.51 -13.75 -35.43
N LEU A 386 -1.20 -14.12 -34.34
CA LEU A 386 -0.56 -14.64 -33.13
C LEU A 386 0.04 -16.03 -33.34
N SER A 387 1.20 -16.26 -32.71
CA SER A 387 1.87 -17.56 -32.64
C SER A 387 0.99 -18.63 -31.99
N PRO A 388 1.20 -19.92 -32.35
CA PRO A 388 0.54 -21.02 -31.66
C PRO A 388 0.78 -21.00 -30.16
N GLU A 389 1.99 -20.66 -29.72
CA GLU A 389 2.39 -20.62 -28.32
C GLU A 389 1.69 -19.49 -27.55
N ALA A 390 1.49 -18.32 -28.16
CA ALA A 390 0.74 -17.23 -27.56
C ALA A 390 -0.73 -17.60 -27.37
N LYS A 391 -1.35 -18.19 -28.40
CA LYS A 391 -2.74 -18.67 -28.33
C LYS A 391 -2.90 -19.74 -27.25
N ASP A 392 -1.95 -20.68 -27.17
CA ASP A 392 -1.97 -21.77 -26.18
C ASP A 392 -1.87 -21.21 -24.75
N LEU A 393 -0.96 -20.26 -24.49
CA LEU A 393 -0.84 -19.63 -23.18
C LEU A 393 -2.14 -18.91 -22.78
N ILE A 394 -2.70 -18.09 -23.68
CA ILE A 394 -3.97 -17.39 -23.44
C ILE A 394 -5.09 -18.38 -23.13
N CYS A 395 -5.21 -19.47 -23.90
CA CYS A 395 -6.24 -20.50 -23.67
C CYS A 395 -6.08 -21.20 -22.32
N LYS A 396 -4.84 -21.43 -21.88
CA LYS A 396 -4.54 -22.07 -20.58
C LYS A 396 -4.66 -21.13 -19.38
N LEU A 397 -4.71 -19.82 -19.59
CA LEU A 397 -5.02 -18.82 -18.56
C LEU A 397 -6.53 -18.52 -18.52
N LEU A 398 -7.15 -18.39 -19.69
CA LEU A 398 -8.58 -18.12 -19.87
C LEU A 398 -9.39 -19.42 -19.92
N CYS A 399 -9.26 -20.24 -18.87
CA CYS A 399 -10.03 -21.48 -18.71
C CYS A 399 -10.64 -21.64 -17.30
N ASN A 400 -11.25 -22.81 -17.05
CA ASN A 400 -11.73 -23.13 -15.70
C ASN A 400 -10.56 -23.22 -14.72
N VAL A 401 -10.83 -22.89 -13.45
CA VAL A 401 -9.85 -22.78 -12.37
C VAL A 401 -9.02 -24.07 -12.23
N GLU A 402 -9.64 -25.25 -12.35
CA GLU A 402 -8.99 -26.54 -12.11
C GLU A 402 -7.92 -26.89 -13.15
N GLN A 403 -7.98 -26.28 -14.33
CA GLN A 403 -7.05 -26.51 -15.44
C GLN A 403 -6.18 -25.28 -15.74
N ARG A 404 -6.41 -24.18 -15.01
CA ARG A 404 -5.73 -22.91 -15.25
C ARG A 404 -4.25 -23.02 -14.86
N LEU A 405 -3.37 -22.54 -15.73
CA LEU A 405 -1.96 -22.38 -15.36
C LEU A 405 -1.83 -21.38 -14.21
N GLY A 406 -0.96 -21.69 -13.26
CA GLY A 406 -0.74 -20.86 -12.07
C GLY A 406 -1.49 -21.35 -10.84
N THR A 407 -2.42 -22.31 -10.99
CA THR A 407 -3.15 -22.92 -9.86
C THR A 407 -2.20 -23.69 -8.92
N ARG A 408 -1.11 -24.28 -9.43
CA ARG A 408 -0.07 -24.90 -8.58
C ARG A 408 1.14 -23.98 -8.35
N GLY A 409 1.02 -22.70 -8.70
CA GLY A 409 2.08 -21.70 -8.55
C GLY A 409 2.57 -21.12 -9.88
N ALA A 410 3.24 -19.98 -9.79
CA ALA A 410 3.69 -19.22 -10.96
C ALA A 410 4.69 -19.97 -11.86
N ASP A 411 5.41 -20.96 -11.33
CA ASP A 411 6.41 -21.72 -12.10
C ASP A 411 5.81 -22.48 -13.28
N GLU A 412 4.52 -22.86 -13.21
CA GLU A 412 3.81 -23.47 -14.34
C GLU A 412 3.68 -22.52 -15.53
N ILE A 413 3.45 -21.24 -15.24
CA ILE A 413 3.35 -20.19 -16.24
C ILE A 413 4.74 -19.90 -16.79
N LYS A 414 5.75 -19.79 -15.91
CA LYS A 414 7.15 -19.52 -16.32
C LYS A 414 7.74 -20.60 -17.22
N ALA A 415 7.32 -21.85 -17.04
CA ALA A 415 7.75 -22.99 -17.84
C ALA A 415 7.04 -23.11 -19.20
N HIS A 416 6.06 -22.25 -19.49
CA HIS A 416 5.32 -22.31 -20.75
C HIS A 416 6.23 -22.01 -21.95
N PRO A 417 6.11 -22.73 -23.09
CA PRO A 417 6.96 -22.53 -24.27
C PRO A 417 6.98 -21.10 -24.83
N TRP A 418 5.91 -20.33 -24.60
CA TRP A 418 5.86 -18.93 -25.01
C TRP A 418 6.90 -18.04 -24.30
N PHE A 419 7.43 -18.46 -23.15
CA PHE A 419 8.50 -17.77 -22.41
C PHE A 419 9.91 -18.34 -22.66
N ILE A 420 10.09 -19.16 -23.71
CA ILE A 420 11.43 -19.63 -24.08
C ILE A 420 12.36 -18.43 -24.29
N GLY A 421 13.51 -18.45 -23.63
CA GLY A 421 14.52 -17.39 -23.69
C GLY A 421 14.34 -16.26 -22.66
N THR A 422 13.26 -16.26 -21.86
CA THR A 422 13.08 -15.25 -20.81
C THR A 422 14.01 -15.50 -19.61
N GLU A 423 14.87 -14.52 -19.31
CA GLU A 423 15.73 -14.53 -18.12
C GLU A 423 15.00 -13.96 -16.89
N TRP A 424 14.19 -14.78 -16.22
CA TRP A 424 13.32 -14.36 -15.10
C TRP A 424 14.03 -13.59 -13.98
N ASP A 425 15.22 -14.03 -13.55
CA ASP A 425 15.96 -13.41 -12.45
C ASP A 425 16.58 -12.05 -12.81
N LYS A 426 16.71 -11.76 -14.11
CA LYS A 426 17.31 -10.53 -14.63
C LYS A 426 16.30 -9.63 -15.32
N LEU A 427 15.01 -9.97 -15.34
CA LEU A 427 14.01 -9.25 -16.12
C LEU A 427 13.95 -7.75 -15.77
N TYR A 428 14.05 -7.41 -14.48
CA TYR A 428 14.13 -6.02 -13.98
C TYR A 428 15.51 -5.36 -14.10
N GLN A 429 16.52 -6.07 -14.60
CA GLN A 429 17.87 -5.56 -14.88
C GLN A 429 18.10 -5.36 -16.39
N MET A 430 17.27 -5.99 -17.23
CA MET A 430 17.29 -5.84 -18.67
C MET A 430 16.71 -4.49 -19.07
N THR A 431 17.04 -4.00 -20.27
CA THR A 431 16.36 -2.82 -20.82
C THR A 431 14.89 -3.15 -21.11
N ALA A 432 13.98 -2.28 -20.65
CA ALA A 432 12.56 -2.47 -20.88
C ALA A 432 12.19 -2.43 -22.36
N ALA A 433 11.13 -3.16 -22.73
CA ALA A 433 10.62 -3.24 -24.09
C ALA A 433 10.15 -1.89 -24.65
N PHE A 434 9.63 -1.01 -23.79
CA PHE A 434 9.29 0.36 -24.12
C PHE A 434 9.80 1.31 -23.04
N ILE A 435 10.59 2.30 -23.44
CA ILE A 435 11.09 3.35 -22.56
C ILE A 435 10.20 4.58 -22.74
N PRO A 436 9.46 5.01 -21.70
CA PRO A 436 8.63 6.20 -21.80
C PRO A 436 9.48 7.45 -21.93
N GLU A 437 9.03 8.38 -22.77
CA GLU A 437 9.62 9.71 -22.81
C GLU A 437 9.26 10.43 -21.49
N VAL A 438 10.27 10.95 -20.79
CA VAL A 438 10.11 11.68 -19.52
C VAL A 438 11.06 12.88 -19.53
N ASN A 439 10.49 14.07 -19.66
CA ASN A 439 11.20 15.34 -19.86
C ASN A 439 11.57 16.05 -18.53
N GLY A 440 11.24 15.47 -17.38
CA GLY A 440 11.59 16.01 -16.07
C GLY A 440 10.92 15.27 -14.90
N GLU A 441 11.27 15.64 -13.67
CA GLU A 441 10.80 14.99 -12.44
C GLU A 441 9.30 15.16 -12.17
N LEU A 442 8.66 16.17 -12.79
CA LEU A 442 7.24 16.47 -12.66
C LEU A 442 6.46 16.19 -13.96
N ASP A 443 7.10 15.51 -14.92
CA ASP A 443 6.50 15.32 -16.24
C ASP A 443 5.30 14.37 -16.20
N THR A 444 4.13 14.91 -16.51
CA THR A 444 2.85 14.18 -16.52
C THR A 444 2.38 13.80 -17.92
N GLN A 445 3.22 13.89 -18.95
CA GLN A 445 2.79 13.61 -20.33
C GLN A 445 2.28 12.18 -20.56
N ASN A 446 2.71 11.22 -19.72
CA ASN A 446 2.27 9.84 -19.76
C ASN A 446 0.97 9.57 -18.97
N PHE A 447 0.34 10.60 -18.43
CA PHE A 447 -0.94 10.52 -17.71
C PHE A 447 -2.06 11.20 -18.50
N GLU A 448 -3.29 10.74 -18.28
CA GLU A 448 -4.46 11.48 -18.74
C GLU A 448 -4.54 12.84 -18.05
N LYS A 449 -4.86 13.89 -18.81
CA LYS A 449 -5.05 15.23 -18.27
C LYS A 449 -6.44 15.34 -17.65
N PHE A 450 -6.50 15.68 -16.37
CA PHE A 450 -7.75 15.94 -15.67
C PHE A 450 -8.09 17.43 -15.74
N GLU A 451 -9.33 17.77 -16.10
CA GLU A 451 -9.81 19.14 -15.96
C GLU A 451 -9.87 19.49 -14.46
N GLU A 452 -9.04 20.44 -14.05
CA GLU A 452 -9.11 21.02 -12.72
C GLU A 452 -10.39 21.86 -12.67
N ALA A 453 -11.48 21.28 -12.16
CA ALA A 453 -12.60 22.08 -11.72
C ALA A 453 -12.07 23.06 -10.66
N ASP A 454 -12.16 24.36 -10.91
CA ASP A 454 -11.76 25.47 -10.02
C ASP A 454 -12.24 25.17 -8.60
N SER A 455 -11.40 24.49 -7.84
CA SER A 455 -11.70 24.07 -6.50
C SER A 455 -11.28 25.23 -5.65
N GLN A 456 -12.23 26.14 -5.41
CA GLN A 456 -12.14 27.16 -4.37
C GLN A 456 -11.47 26.54 -3.15
N VAL A 457 -10.24 26.97 -2.88
CA VAL A 457 -9.49 26.58 -1.69
C VAL A 457 -10.40 26.90 -0.51
N PRO A 458 -10.91 25.92 0.25
CA PRO A 458 -11.53 26.24 1.51
C PRO A 458 -10.41 26.80 2.37
N SER A 459 -10.45 28.11 2.59
CA SER A 459 -9.58 28.81 3.52
C SER A 459 -9.47 27.97 4.78
N ALA A 460 -8.26 27.51 5.10
CA ALA A 460 -7.96 26.83 6.34
C ALA A 460 -8.48 27.68 7.51
N THR A 461 -9.59 27.27 8.11
CA THR A 461 -10.00 27.80 9.40
C THR A 461 -8.93 27.36 10.38
N LYS A 462 -8.09 28.32 10.79
CA LYS A 462 -7.08 28.13 11.84
C LYS A 462 -7.80 27.71 13.13
N SER A 463 -8.01 26.42 13.32
CA SER A 463 -8.41 25.87 14.60
C SER A 463 -7.17 25.78 15.48
N GLY A 464 -7.17 26.55 16.56
CA GLY A 464 -6.06 26.66 17.49
C GLY A 464 -5.70 25.33 18.19
N PRO A 465 -4.55 25.26 18.89
CA PRO A 465 -3.87 23.98 19.17
C PRO A 465 -4.51 23.06 20.22
N TRP A 466 -5.73 23.30 20.69
CA TRP A 466 -6.30 22.58 21.85
C TRP A 466 -7.80 22.35 21.74
N ARG A 467 -8.21 21.38 20.93
CA ARG A 467 -9.42 20.55 21.17
C ARG A 467 -9.45 19.29 20.29
N LYS A 468 -8.43 18.43 20.44
CA LYS A 468 -8.40 17.11 19.77
C LYS A 468 -9.20 16.08 20.57
N MET A 469 -10.53 16.06 20.39
CA MET A 469 -11.33 14.86 20.69
C MET A 469 -11.45 14.03 19.42
N LEU A 470 -11.09 12.74 19.50
CA LEU A 470 -11.29 11.76 18.43
C LEU A 470 -12.76 11.80 17.99
N SER A 471 -12.98 12.20 16.73
CA SER A 471 -14.27 12.08 16.08
C SER A 471 -14.66 10.60 16.08
N SER A 472 -15.96 10.29 16.19
CA SER A 472 -16.45 8.90 16.10
C SER A 472 -16.03 8.22 14.79
N LYS A 473 -15.64 8.99 13.77
CA LYS A 473 -15.12 8.52 12.48
C LYS A 473 -13.68 8.00 12.58
N ASP A 474 -12.87 8.51 13.52
CA ASP A 474 -11.44 8.18 13.64
C ASP A 474 -11.18 6.82 14.29
N VAL A 475 -12.16 6.29 15.04
CA VAL A 475 -12.08 4.97 15.68
C VAL A 475 -11.80 3.87 14.64
N ASN A 476 -12.41 4.00 13.46
CA ASN A 476 -12.28 3.03 12.36
C ASN A 476 -10.91 3.07 11.66
N PHE A 477 -10.16 4.17 11.84
CA PHE A 477 -8.86 4.42 11.20
C PHE A 477 -7.72 4.50 12.21
N MET A 478 -7.93 4.02 13.44
CA MET A 478 -6.87 3.93 14.43
C MET A 478 -5.72 3.07 13.93
N GLY A 479 -4.50 3.60 14.09
CA GLY A 479 -3.29 2.93 13.62
C GLY A 479 -3.05 3.04 12.13
N TYR A 480 -3.82 3.83 11.36
CA TYR A 480 -3.59 4.05 9.92
C TYR A 480 -2.21 4.65 9.62
N THR A 481 -1.71 5.54 10.49
CA THR A 481 -0.43 6.22 10.33
C THR A 481 0.74 5.24 10.32
N TYR A 482 1.47 5.22 9.21
CA TYR A 482 2.69 4.45 8.98
C TYR A 482 3.79 5.39 8.51
N LYS A 483 5.03 5.18 8.94
CA LYS A 483 6.18 5.92 8.42
C LYS A 483 7.30 4.94 8.19
N ASN A 484 7.71 4.81 6.94
CA ASN A 484 8.85 4.01 6.55
C ASN A 484 10.12 4.85 6.78
N PHE A 485 10.64 4.83 8.01
CA PHE A 485 11.88 5.56 8.37
C PHE A 485 13.12 5.07 7.60
N GLU A 486 12.94 3.95 6.90
CA GLU A 486 13.94 3.21 6.18
C GLU A 486 14.32 3.87 4.84
N ILE A 487 13.30 4.24 4.07
CA ILE A 487 13.46 4.78 2.71
C ILE A 487 13.59 6.32 2.72
N VAL A 488 12.96 6.98 3.70
CA VAL A 488 12.97 8.46 3.83
C VAL A 488 14.36 9.04 4.15
N ASN A 489 15.31 8.20 4.58
CA ASN A 489 16.68 8.61 4.90
C ASN A 489 17.73 8.10 3.87
N ASP A 490 17.32 7.41 2.81
CA ASP A 490 18.23 6.78 1.84
C ASP A 490 18.53 7.72 0.66
N HIS A 491 19.01 8.92 1.00
CA HIS A 491 19.32 9.97 0.02
C HIS A 491 20.81 10.33 0.09
N GLU A 492 21.65 9.38 -0.33
CA GLU A 492 23.03 9.67 -0.75
C GLU A 492 23.28 9.11 -2.17
N VAL A 493 23.17 10.04 -3.13
CA VAL A 493 23.81 10.11 -4.47
C VAL A 493 23.45 9.07 -5.56
N PRO A 494 22.91 9.50 -6.73
CA PRO A 494 22.75 8.65 -7.92
C PRO A 494 24.07 8.44 -8.67
N GLY A 495 24.46 7.18 -8.87
CA GLY A 495 25.50 6.79 -9.83
C GLY A 495 26.54 5.81 -9.29
N MET A 496 26.18 4.52 -9.25
CA MET A 496 27.05 3.34 -9.49
C MET A 496 26.27 2.08 -9.13
N VAL A 497 25.70 1.43 -10.14
CA VAL A 497 25.27 0.03 -10.04
C VAL A 497 26.51 -0.81 -10.33
N GLU A 498 27.08 -1.47 -9.32
CA GLU A 498 27.56 -2.84 -9.44
C GLU A 498 27.91 -3.48 -8.09
N LEU A 499 27.33 -4.66 -7.88
CA LEU A 499 27.81 -5.79 -7.08
C LEU A 499 28.24 -5.52 -5.62
N LYS A 500 27.30 -5.74 -4.68
CA LYS A 500 27.56 -6.50 -3.44
C LYS A 500 26.24 -6.98 -2.81
N LYS A 501 26.03 -8.31 -2.77
CA LYS A 501 25.08 -8.97 -1.85
C LYS A 501 25.41 -8.52 -0.43
N LYS A 502 24.57 -7.70 0.23
CA LYS A 502 24.60 -7.48 1.70
C LYS A 502 23.32 -6.76 2.19
N ASN A 503 22.41 -7.55 2.77
CA ASN A 503 21.47 -7.23 3.85
C ASN A 503 21.07 -5.74 4.03
N THR A 504 20.09 -5.30 3.25
CA THR A 504 19.54 -3.94 3.20
C THR A 504 18.31 -3.83 4.11
N LYS A 505 18.55 -3.61 5.39
CA LYS A 505 17.64 -2.87 6.28
C LYS A 505 18.37 -1.58 6.62
N PRO A 506 17.72 -0.41 6.64
CA PRO A 506 18.27 0.77 7.25
C PRO A 506 18.35 0.55 8.73
N LYS A 507 19.51 0.90 9.24
CA LYS A 507 19.87 0.50 10.58
C LYS A 507 19.44 1.61 11.52
N ARG A 508 18.45 1.29 12.36
CA ARG A 508 18.55 1.61 13.80
C ARG A 508 20.03 1.45 14.20
N PRO A 509 20.66 2.39 14.92
CA PRO A 509 22.09 2.31 15.19
C PRO A 509 22.41 0.91 15.71
N THR A 510 23.14 0.14 14.90
CA THR A 510 23.55 -1.21 15.23
C THR A 510 25.00 -1.12 15.60
N VAL A 511 25.39 -1.83 16.65
CA VAL A 511 26.78 -1.89 17.10
C VAL A 511 27.72 -2.34 15.96
N LYS A 512 27.23 -3.06 14.95
CA LYS A 512 28.02 -3.43 13.76
C LYS A 512 28.44 -2.24 12.88
N SER A 513 27.66 -1.16 12.78
CA SER A 513 28.03 -0.01 11.91
C SER A 513 29.07 0.93 12.54
N LEU A 514 29.41 0.75 13.82
CA LEU A 514 30.43 1.52 14.51
C LEU A 514 31.84 0.93 14.34
N PHE A 515 31.96 -0.29 13.82
CA PHE A 515 33.21 -1.05 13.75
C PHE A 515 33.50 -1.65 12.35
N SER A 516 32.81 -1.20 11.30
CA SER A 516 32.96 -1.80 9.97
C SER A 516 33.33 -0.77 8.91
N GLU A 517 34.56 -0.28 9.00
CA GLU A 517 35.41 0.06 7.86
C GLU A 517 36.79 -0.51 8.18
N GLU A 518 37.08 -1.70 7.62
CA GLU A 518 38.40 -2.32 7.39
C GLU A 518 38.23 -3.85 7.36
N SER A 519 37.97 -4.38 6.16
CA SER A 519 38.32 -5.75 5.75
C SER A 519 37.78 -5.98 4.34
N ASP A 520 38.43 -5.35 3.36
CA ASP A 520 38.47 -5.83 1.97
C ASP A 520 39.80 -5.32 1.38
N SER A 521 40.90 -5.99 1.70
CA SER A 521 42.09 -6.08 0.85
C SER A 521 43.05 -7.13 1.40
N GLU A 522 43.11 -8.29 0.72
CA GLU A 522 44.28 -9.14 0.80
C GLU A 522 45.34 -8.63 -0.19
N SER A 523 46.56 -8.53 0.33
CA SER A 523 47.87 -8.51 -0.35
C SER A 523 48.31 -7.21 -1.06
N THR A 524 49.00 -6.33 -0.33
CA THR A 524 50.47 -6.13 -0.49
C THR A 524 51.03 -5.22 0.62
N GLN A 525 52.25 -5.55 1.07
CA GLN A 525 53.00 -4.82 2.08
C GLN A 525 53.28 -3.36 1.67
N SER A 526 53.00 -2.38 2.53
CA SER A 526 53.97 -1.37 3.00
C SER A 526 53.32 -0.41 4.01
N SER A 527 54.11 0.01 4.97
CA SER A 527 53.81 0.92 6.08
C SER A 527 53.53 2.36 5.64
N SER A 528 52.42 2.97 6.09
CA SER A 528 52.37 4.41 6.48
C SER A 528 51.02 4.80 7.10
N ASN A 529 51.10 5.56 8.20
CA ASN A 529 50.02 6.19 8.98
C ASN A 529 48.88 6.82 8.17
N GLY A 530 47.62 6.51 8.53
CA GLY A 530 46.42 7.25 8.12
C GLY A 530 45.59 7.64 9.34
N SER A 531 45.57 8.93 9.66
CA SER A 531 44.97 9.50 10.88
C SER A 531 43.48 9.82 10.72
N PHE A 532 42.71 9.56 11.78
CA PHE A 532 41.30 9.91 12.06
C PHE A 532 40.96 11.42 11.99
N LEU A 533 41.87 12.27 11.55
CA LEU A 533 41.78 13.74 11.63
C LEU A 533 40.86 14.43 10.61
N ASN A 534 40.22 13.71 9.69
CA ASN A 534 39.43 14.33 8.61
C ASN A 534 37.92 14.46 8.87
N LEU A 535 37.42 14.14 10.07
CA LEU A 535 35.97 14.11 10.38
C LEU A 535 35.48 15.20 11.34
N LEU A 536 36.26 16.25 11.60
CA LEU A 536 35.82 17.39 12.42
C LEU A 536 35.64 18.66 11.57
N PRO A 537 34.55 19.45 11.77
CA PRO A 537 34.38 20.73 11.08
C PRO A 537 35.42 21.76 11.57
N PRO A 538 35.89 22.68 10.70
CA PRO A 538 36.87 23.69 11.11
C PRO A 538 36.24 24.67 12.10
N LYS A 539 36.91 24.89 13.23
CA LYS A 539 36.56 25.95 14.19
C LYS A 539 36.94 27.30 13.58
N SER A 540 35.98 28.22 13.48
CA SER A 540 36.27 29.64 13.26
C SER A 540 36.92 30.22 14.52
N ASP A 541 38.18 30.62 14.42
CA ASP A 541 38.93 31.25 15.49
C ASP A 541 38.38 32.64 15.83
N THR A 542 37.96 32.80 17.08
CA THR A 542 37.89 34.11 17.74
C THR A 542 38.99 34.18 18.78
N SER A 543 40.08 34.88 18.48
CA SER A 543 41.00 35.39 19.51
C SER A 543 41.21 36.89 19.34
N LYS A 544 40.83 37.61 20.38
CA LYS A 544 41.09 39.03 20.61
C LYS A 544 42.60 39.30 20.63
N GLN A 545 43.02 40.41 20.04
CA GLN A 545 44.22 41.13 20.45
C GLN A 545 43.79 42.56 20.83
N ARG A 546 43.88 42.87 22.13
CA ARG A 546 44.07 44.24 22.60
C ARG A 546 45.58 44.44 22.62
N ASP A 547 46.05 45.55 22.07
CA ASP A 547 47.00 46.46 22.73
C ASP A 547 47.10 47.76 21.92
N PHE A 548 47.07 48.86 22.70
CA PHE A 548 47.04 50.30 22.38
C PHE A 548 45.71 50.93 21.95
#